data_AF-A6HF58-F1
#
_entry.id   AF-A6HF58-F1
#
_cell.length_a   1.000
_cell.length_b   1.000
_cell.length_c   1.000
_cell.angle_alpha   90.00
_cell.angle_beta   90.00
_cell.angle_gamma   90.00
#
_symmetry.space_group_name_H-M   'P 1'
#
loop_
_entity.id
_entity.type
_entity.pdbx_description
1 polymer ?
#
loop_
_entity_poly.entity_id
_entity_poly.type
_entity_poly.pdbx_seq_one_letter_code
_entity_poly.pdbx_strand_id
1 'polypeptide(L)' 'MAERDATVWASHEKMLTQPLKESDAEVYSIIKKESNRQRVGLELIASENFASRAVLEALGSCLNNKYSEGYPGQ' A
#
# COMPACT_ATOMS: atom_id res chain seq x y z
N MET A 1 -26.53 -22.43 -11.19
CA MET A 1 -25.36 -21.92 -11.95
C MET A 1 -25.02 -20.48 -11.55
N ALA A 2 -26.00 -19.57 -11.47
CA ALA A 2 -25.77 -18.17 -11.05
C ALA A 2 -25.17 -17.99 -9.64
N GLU A 3 -25.49 -18.86 -8.69
CA GLU A 3 -25.02 -18.75 -7.31
C GLU A 3 -23.50 -18.99 -7.16
N ARG A 4 -22.94 -19.95 -7.90
CA ARG A 4 -21.47 -20.22 -7.90
C ARG A 4 -20.68 -19.05 -8.50
N ASP A 5 -21.23 -18.36 -9.51
CA ASP A 5 -20.61 -17.20 -10.15
C ASP A 5 -20.66 -15.97 -9.21
N ALA A 6 -21.82 -15.71 -8.60
CA ALA A 6 -21.99 -14.64 -7.62
C ALA A 6 -21.07 -14.78 -6.39
N THR A 7 -20.78 -16.01 -5.96
CA THR A 7 -19.90 -16.26 -4.81
C THR A 7 -18.45 -15.86 -5.10
N VAL A 8 -17.98 -16.08 -6.34
CA VAL A 8 -16.63 -15.70 -6.77
C VAL A 8 -16.52 -14.19 -6.91
N TRP A 9 -17.52 -13.52 -7.51
CA TRP A 9 -17.55 -12.07 -7.61
C TRP A 9 -17.53 -11.37 -6.25
N ALA A 10 -18.32 -11.86 -5.29
CA ALA A 10 -18.27 -11.33 -3.92
C ALA A 10 -16.89 -11.47 -3.27
N SER A 11 -16.19 -12.58 -3.54
CA SER A 11 -14.82 -12.80 -3.04
C SER A 11 -13.81 -11.87 -3.72
N HIS A 12 -13.98 -11.61 -5.02
CA HIS A 12 -13.16 -10.67 -5.78
C HIS A 12 -13.32 -9.22 -5.30
N GLU A 13 -14.56 -8.77 -5.06
CA GLU A 13 -14.82 -7.44 -4.49
C GLU A 13 -14.19 -7.28 -3.11
N LYS A 14 -14.28 -8.33 -2.28
CA LYS A 14 -13.61 -8.37 -0.99
C LYS A 14 -12.09 -8.26 -1.14
N MET A 15 -11.50 -8.99 -2.09
CA MET A 15 -10.05 -8.96 -2.34
C MET A 15 -9.53 -7.54 -2.62
N LEU A 16 -10.28 -6.72 -3.38
CA LEU A 16 -9.86 -5.35 -3.72
C LEU A 16 -9.94 -4.36 -2.56
N THR A 17 -10.73 -4.65 -1.53
CA THR A 17 -10.98 -3.75 -0.40
C THR A 17 -10.35 -4.25 0.90
N GLN A 18 -9.81 -5.47 0.90
CA GLN A 18 -9.24 -6.10 2.07
C GLN A 18 -7.97 -5.36 2.53
N PRO A 19 -7.79 -5.10 3.84
CA PRO A 19 -6.56 -4.52 4.36
C PRO A 19 -5.34 -5.42 4.11
N LEU A 20 -4.17 -4.82 3.86
CA LEU A 20 -2.92 -5.54 3.60
C LEU A 20 -2.62 -6.65 4.62
N LYS A 21 -2.88 -6.40 5.92
CA LYS A 21 -2.65 -7.37 6.99
C LYS A 21 -3.35 -8.71 6.76
N GLU A 22 -4.53 -8.68 6.16
CA GLU A 22 -5.33 -9.88 5.90
C GLU A 22 -5.14 -10.38 4.47
N SER A 23 -4.99 -9.46 3.50
CA SER A 23 -4.78 -9.81 2.09
C SER A 23 -3.41 -10.47 1.86
N ASP A 24 -2.37 -10.01 2.57
CA ASP A 24 -1.01 -10.51 2.45
C ASP A 24 -0.27 -10.40 3.81
N ALA A 25 -0.40 -11.43 4.62
CA ALA A 25 0.22 -11.50 5.94
C ALA A 25 1.76 -11.61 5.86
N GLU A 26 2.31 -12.14 4.77
CA GLU A 26 3.75 -12.31 4.58
C GLU A 26 4.42 -10.95 4.35
N VAL A 27 3.93 -10.17 3.38
CA VAL A 27 4.43 -8.81 3.10
C VAL A 27 4.19 -7.90 4.31
N TYR A 28 3.03 -7.98 4.96
CA TYR A 28 2.77 -7.22 6.17
C TYR A 28 3.79 -7.50 7.28
N SER A 29 4.17 -8.77 7.47
CA SER A 29 5.18 -9.19 8.45
C SER A 29 6.56 -8.62 8.13
N ILE A 30 6.96 -8.65 6.84
CA ILE A 30 8.23 -8.09 6.37
C ILE A 30 8.30 -6.57 6.67
N ILE A 31 7.25 -5.82 6.32
CA ILE A 31 7.18 -4.37 6.59
C ILE A 31 7.29 -4.08 8.09
N LYS A 32 6.60 -4.85 8.94
CA LYS A 32 6.69 -4.68 10.40
C LYS A 32 8.08 -4.96 10.96
N LYS A 33 8.77 -5.97 10.43
CA LYS A 33 10.15 -6.27 10.83
C LYS A 33 11.11 -5.15 10.43
N GLU A 34 10.97 -4.60 9.22
CA GLU A 34 11.81 -3.48 8.76
C GLU A 34 11.53 -2.19 9.54
N SER A 35 10.25 -1.86 9.78
CA SER A 35 9.88 -0.73 10.64
C SER A 35 10.49 -0.86 12.04
N ASN A 36 10.53 -2.07 12.60
CA ASN A 36 11.20 -2.32 13.87
C ASN A 36 12.72 -2.16 13.78
N ARG A 37 13.36 -2.64 12.71
CA ARG A 37 14.82 -2.49 12.46
C ARG A 37 15.21 -1.02 12.49
N GLN A 38 14.51 -0.18 11.74
CA GLN A 38 14.74 1.28 11.71
C GLN A 38 14.53 1.92 13.08
N ARG A 39 13.51 1.49 13.83
CA ARG A 39 13.19 2.04 15.15
C ARG A 39 14.27 1.78 16.21
N VAL A 40 14.96 0.64 16.13
CA VAL A 40 15.97 0.24 17.13
C VAL A 40 17.41 0.52 16.68
N GLY A 41 17.61 0.91 15.42
CA GLY A 41 18.90 1.27 14.85
C GLY A 41 19.24 2.75 15.01
N LEU A 42 20.52 3.07 15.03
CA LEU A 42 21.01 4.43 14.84
C LEU A 42 21.43 4.60 13.38
N GLU A 43 20.59 5.24 12.58
CA GLU A 43 20.86 5.44 11.16
C GLU A 43 21.83 6.62 10.98
N LEU A 44 23.06 6.31 10.55
CA LEU A 44 24.17 7.26 10.38
C LEU A 44 24.53 7.51 8.91
N ILE A 45 23.73 6.98 7.99
CA ILE A 45 23.91 7.19 6.55
C ILE A 45 23.41 8.58 6.21
N ALA A 46 24.32 9.46 5.78
CA ALA A 46 24.04 10.89 5.58
C ALA A 46 22.90 11.21 4.59
N SER A 47 22.62 10.29 3.65
CA SER A 47 21.55 10.44 2.65
C SER A 47 20.20 9.86 3.08
N GLU A 48 20.15 9.11 4.19
CA GLU A 48 18.90 8.51 4.67
C GLU A 48 18.13 9.47 5.61
N ASN A 49 16.80 9.36 5.58
CA ASN A 49 15.91 10.18 6.40
C ASN A 49 14.53 9.50 6.55
N PHE A 50 13.69 10.02 7.45
CA PHE A 50 12.33 9.55 7.67
C PHE A 50 11.31 10.55 7.11
N ALA A 51 10.49 10.09 6.15
CA ALA A 51 9.39 10.90 5.62
C ALA A 51 8.30 11.13 6.69
N SER A 52 7.63 12.28 6.63
CA SER A 52 6.52 12.58 7.54
C SER A 52 5.30 11.70 7.24
N ARG A 53 4.46 11.50 8.26
CA ARG A 53 3.22 10.73 8.12
C ARG A 53 2.31 11.27 7.00
N ALA A 54 2.21 12.60 6.88
CA ALA A 54 1.39 13.24 5.85
C ALA A 54 1.86 12.90 4.42
N VAL A 55 3.18 12.82 4.20
CA VAL A 55 3.74 12.43 2.90
C VAL A 55 3.41 10.96 2.59
N LEU A 56 3.58 10.07 3.57
CA LEU A 56 3.30 8.64 3.39
C LEU A 56 1.81 8.36 3.15
N GLU A 57 0.90 9.10 3.79
CA GLU A 57 -0.54 8.98 3.57
C GLU A 57 -0.93 9.37 2.14
N ALA A 58 -0.31 10.40 1.57
CA ALA A 58 -0.58 10.82 0.19
C ALA A 58 -0.16 9.76 -0.85
N LEU A 59 0.92 9.01 -0.60
CA LEU A 59 1.39 7.93 -1.47
C LEU A 59 0.37 6.78 -1.60
N GLY A 60 -0.49 6.58 -0.60
CA GLY A 60 -1.56 5.57 -0.62
C GLY A 60 -2.88 6.06 -1.25
N SER A 61 -2.92 7.27 -1.82
CA SER A 61 -4.16 7.86 -2.35
C SER A 61 -4.55 7.30 -3.72
N CYS A 62 -5.79 7.60 -4.15
CA CYS A 62 -6.32 7.23 -5.45
C CYS A 62 -5.59 7.88 -6.64
N LEU A 63 -4.68 8.84 -6.40
CA LEU A 63 -3.86 9.45 -7.44
C LEU A 63 -3.00 8.43 -8.19
N ASN A 64 -2.65 7.30 -7.55
CA ASN A 64 -1.94 6.18 -8.20
C ASN A 64 -2.67 5.61 -9.43
N ASN A 65 -3.99 5.79 -9.51
CA ASN A 65 -4.80 5.24 -10.60
C ASN A 65 -4.83 6.18 -11.82
N LYS A 66 -4.39 7.43 -11.65
CA LYS A 66 -4.54 8.44 -12.70
C LYS A 66 -3.40 8.35 -13.71
N TYR A 67 -3.75 8.13 -14.96
CA TYR A 67 -2.88 8.38 -16.10
C TYR A 67 -3.07 9.83 -16.59
N SER A 68 -1.99 10.60 -16.68
CA SER A 68 -2.01 12.02 -17.06
C SER A 68 -0.74 12.42 -17.80
N GLU A 69 -0.57 11.87 -19.00
CA GLU A 69 0.42 12.39 -19.96
C GLU A 69 0.09 13.84 -20.37
N GLY A 70 1.10 14.57 -20.81
CA GLY A 70 0.99 15.99 -21.18
C GLY A 70 1.28 16.92 -20.01
N TYR A 71 0.80 18.16 -20.11
CA TYR A 71 1.02 19.21 -19.12
C TYR A 71 -0.30 19.82 -18.68
N PRO A 72 -0.38 20.41 -17.47
CA PRO A 72 -1.55 21.16 -17.06
C PRO A 72 -1.91 22.26 -18.08
N GLY A 73 -3.11 22.20 -18.64
CA GLY A 73 -3.62 23.19 -19.60
C GLY A 73 -3.17 23.01 -21.05
N GLN A 74 -2.62 21.85 -21.41
CA GLN A 74 -2.41 21.45 -22.81
C GLN A 74 -3.33 20.31 -23.22
#